data_AF-A0A2V9PL39-F1
#
_entry.id   AF-A0A2V9PL39-F1
#
_cell.length_a   1.000
_cell.length_b   1.000
_cell.length_c   1.000
_cell.angle_alpha   90.00
_cell.angle_beta   90.00
_cell.angle_gamma   90.00
#
_symmetry.space_group_name_H-M   'P 1'
#
loop_
_entity.id
_entity.type
_entity.pdbx_description
1 polymer ?
#
loop_
_entity_poly.entity_id
_entity_poly.type
_entity_poly.pdbx_seq_one_letter_code
_entity_poly.pdbx_strand_id
1 'polypeptide(L)'
;QVITEKSISALPLNGRNFIQLAQLSPGVTVIDNANSPVTAWTGRKDLSIVVAGLRENDTSYLLDGIETRSPRFGGSGFRPSVDAIQEFNVQRNAFTADQGWGTTVVNVLLKSGTNSLHGDAFYFIRNDAVDARNFF
;
A
#
# COMPACT_ATOMS: atom_id res chain seq x y z
N GLN A 1 -10.43 -8.34 1.12
CA GLN A 1 -11.19 -7.23 0.55
C GLN A 1 -10.45 -6.77 -0.68
N VAL A 2 -11.14 -6.76 -1.81
CA VAL A 2 -10.59 -6.39 -3.11
C VAL A 2 -10.96 -4.93 -3.40
N ILE A 3 -9.98 -4.15 -3.83
CA ILE A 3 -10.13 -2.76 -4.24
C ILE A 3 -9.65 -2.68 -5.68
N THR A 4 -10.56 -2.28 -6.58
CA THR A 4 -10.33 -2.25 -8.02
C THR A 4 -9.73 -0.92 -8.48
N GLU A 5 -9.02 -0.93 -9.61
CA GLU A 5 -8.40 0.23 -10.26
C GLU A 5 -9.27 1.50 -10.23
N LYS A 6 -10.56 1.39 -10.56
CA LYS A 6 -11.47 2.54 -10.60
C LYS A 6 -11.62 3.21 -9.23
N SER A 7 -11.68 2.42 -8.17
CA SER A 7 -11.72 2.94 -6.80
C SER A 7 -10.38 3.53 -6.40
N ILE A 8 -9.28 2.88 -6.80
CA ILE A 8 -7.91 3.32 -6.51
C ILE A 8 -7.62 4.71 -7.11
N SER A 9 -8.02 4.92 -8.37
CA SER A 9 -7.84 6.17 -9.10
C SER A 9 -8.77 7.30 -8.65
N ALA A 10 -9.96 6.97 -8.15
CA ALA A 10 -10.94 7.96 -7.70
C ALA A 10 -10.66 8.52 -6.29
N LEU A 11 -9.77 7.88 -5.52
CA LEU A 11 -9.52 8.24 -4.14
C LEU A 11 -8.35 9.24 -4.02
N PRO A 12 -8.51 10.29 -3.20
CA PRO A 12 -7.41 11.21 -2.93
C PRO A 12 -6.38 10.54 -2.02
N LEU A 13 -5.34 9.96 -2.62
CA LEU A 13 -4.23 9.36 -1.91
C LEU A 13 -3.13 10.39 -1.66
N ASN A 14 -2.84 10.66 -0.39
CA ASN A 14 -1.77 11.57 -0.01
C ASN A 14 -0.42 10.98 -0.44
N GLY A 15 0.33 11.73 -1.26
CA GLY A 15 1.62 11.29 -1.81
C GLY A 15 1.50 10.11 -2.78
N ARG A 16 0.28 9.80 -3.28
CA ARG A 16 0.01 8.63 -4.11
C ARG A 16 0.52 7.34 -3.48
N ASN A 17 0.31 7.20 -2.17
CA ASN A 17 0.67 5.99 -1.47
C ASN A 17 -0.51 5.01 -1.43
N PHE A 18 -0.39 3.91 -2.16
CA PHE A 18 -1.39 2.84 -2.22
C PHE A 18 -1.61 2.14 -0.87
N ILE A 19 -0.67 2.21 0.09
CA ILE A 19 -0.84 1.63 1.43
C ILE A 19 -2.03 2.25 2.17
N GLN A 20 -2.39 3.50 1.86
CA GLN A 20 -3.58 4.15 2.42
C GLN A 20 -4.90 3.47 1.98
N LEU A 21 -4.91 2.77 0.83
CA LEU A 21 -6.06 1.99 0.40
C LEU A 21 -6.39 0.86 1.37
N ALA A 22 -5.40 0.37 2.12
CA ALA A 22 -5.61 -0.66 3.13
C ALA A 22 -6.58 -0.20 4.22
N GLN A 23 -6.65 1.11 4.51
CA GLN A 23 -7.58 1.69 5.51
C GLN A 23 -9.05 1.58 5.11
N LEU A 24 -9.34 1.31 3.83
CA LEU A 24 -10.70 1.01 3.38
C LEU A 24 -11.16 -0.37 3.84
N SER A 25 -10.23 -1.20 4.31
CA SER A 25 -10.55 -2.47 4.96
C SER A 25 -10.78 -2.25 6.47
N PRO A 26 -11.88 -2.77 7.03
CA PRO A 26 -12.19 -2.58 8.45
C PRO A 26 -11.06 -3.08 9.36
N GLY A 27 -10.71 -2.30 10.38
CA GLY A 27 -9.68 -2.69 11.36
C GLY A 27 -8.25 -2.65 10.82
N VAL A 28 -8.01 -1.96 9.71
CA VAL A 28 -6.66 -1.66 9.21
C VAL A 28 -6.30 -0.21 9.52
N THR A 29 -5.10 -0.01 10.06
CA THR A 29 -4.55 1.32 10.37
C THR A 29 -3.15 1.43 9.78
N VAL A 30 -2.85 2.54 9.10
CA VAL A 30 -1.50 2.83 8.60
C VAL A 30 -0.66 3.40 9.74
N ILE A 31 0.60 2.99 9.79
CA ILE A 31 1.50 3.39 10.88
C ILE A 31 2.29 4.62 10.48
N ASP A 32 1.82 5.79 10.92
CA ASP A 32 2.44 7.11 10.72
C ASP A 32 3.39 7.52 11.88
N ASN A 33 3.46 6.72 12.95
CA ASN A 33 4.22 7.12 14.12
C ASN A 33 5.72 6.78 14.02
N ALA A 34 6.56 7.60 14.68
CA ALA A 34 8.01 7.40 14.73
C ALA A 34 8.45 6.18 15.56
N ASN A 35 7.52 5.51 16.24
CA ASN A 35 7.80 4.38 17.14
C ASN A 35 7.69 3.00 16.44
N SER A 36 7.42 2.99 15.14
CA SER A 36 7.49 1.81 14.30
C SER A 36 8.94 1.42 14.03
N PRO A 37 9.37 0.16 14.28
CA PRO A 37 10.63 -0.37 13.78
C PRO A 37 10.86 -0.06 12.29
N VAL A 38 9.86 -0.27 11.43
CA VAL A 38 9.95 0.06 9.99
C VAL A 38 10.33 1.53 9.80
N THR A 39 9.66 2.43 10.50
CA THR A 39 9.93 3.88 10.40
C THR A 39 11.32 4.24 10.93
N ALA A 40 11.75 3.65 12.05
CA ALA A 40 13.06 3.91 12.64
C ALA A 40 14.22 3.50 11.71
N TRP A 41 14.06 2.39 10.97
CA TRP A 41 15.09 1.90 10.05
C TRP A 41 15.10 2.60 8.70
N THR A 42 13.93 3.00 8.19
CA THR A 42 13.79 3.52 6.82
C THR A 42 13.59 5.03 6.74
N GLY A 43 13.28 5.68 7.86
CA GLY A 43 12.84 7.07 7.91
C GLY A 43 11.47 7.32 7.29
N ARG A 44 10.73 6.27 6.91
CA ARG A 44 9.45 6.36 6.19
C ARG A 44 8.29 5.85 7.06
N LYS A 45 7.26 6.69 7.17
CA LYS A 45 6.10 6.54 8.05
C LYS A 45 4.86 5.93 7.36
N ASP A 46 5.05 5.25 6.25
CA ASP A 46 3.94 4.94 5.34
C ASP A 46 4.16 3.61 4.60
N LEU A 47 5.05 2.77 5.14
CA LEU A 47 5.47 1.47 4.59
C LEU A 47 4.74 0.28 5.21
N SER A 48 4.04 0.49 6.32
CA SER A 48 3.46 -0.58 7.13
C SER A 48 2.04 -0.28 7.59
N ILE A 49 1.28 -1.35 7.79
CA ILE A 49 -0.06 -1.34 8.35
C ILE A 49 -0.13 -2.24 9.57
N VAL A 50 -1.02 -1.90 10.49
CA VAL A 50 -1.52 -2.78 11.55
C VAL A 50 -2.91 -3.25 11.15
N VAL A 51 -3.17 -4.54 11.33
CA VAL A 51 -4.48 -5.13 11.07
C VAL A 51 -4.98 -5.79 12.35
N ALA A 52 -6.18 -5.40 12.80
CA ALA A 52 -6.85 -5.94 13.97
C ALA A 52 -6.00 -5.93 15.26
N GLY A 53 -5.10 -4.94 15.42
CA GLY A 53 -4.24 -4.80 16.60
C GLY A 53 -3.00 -5.71 16.61
N LEU A 54 -2.72 -6.42 15.52
CA LEU A 54 -1.50 -7.21 15.34
C LEU A 54 -0.26 -6.32 15.14
N ARG A 55 0.93 -6.92 15.16
CA ARG A 55 2.14 -6.16 14.90
C ARG A 55 2.30 -5.85 13.42
N GLU A 56 3.02 -4.78 13.13
CA GLU A 56 3.29 -4.34 11.77
C GLU A 56 4.05 -5.36 10.91
N ASN A 57 4.85 -6.22 11.55
CA ASN A 57 5.62 -7.29 10.91
C ASN A 57 4.79 -8.56 10.66
N ASP A 58 3.55 -8.63 11.16
CA ASP A 58 2.62 -9.75 10.94
C ASP A 58 1.86 -9.61 9.60
N THR A 59 2.16 -8.57 8.82
CA THR A 59 1.60 -8.34 7.48
C THR A 59 2.61 -8.70 6.41
N SER A 60 2.28 -9.67 5.55
CA SER A 60 3.01 -9.95 4.31
C SER A 60 2.56 -9.00 3.19
N TYR A 61 3.53 -8.49 2.42
CA TYR A 61 3.27 -7.65 1.25
C TYR A 61 3.71 -8.41 0.00
N LEU A 62 2.76 -8.69 -0.88
CA LEU A 62 2.96 -9.37 -2.14
C LEU A 62 2.79 -8.37 -3.30
N LEU A 63 3.61 -8.54 -4.34
CA LEU A 63 3.44 -7.90 -5.64
C LEU A 63 3.26 -9.01 -6.67
N ASP A 64 2.10 -9.04 -7.33
CA ASP A 64 1.72 -10.11 -8.26
C ASP A 64 1.90 -11.52 -7.66
N GLY A 65 1.67 -11.65 -6.34
CA GLY A 65 1.86 -12.91 -5.59
C GLY A 65 3.29 -13.19 -5.12
N ILE A 66 4.28 -12.33 -5.40
CA ILE A 66 5.67 -12.47 -4.93
C ILE A 66 5.88 -11.62 -3.68
N GLU A 67 6.41 -12.20 -2.60
CA GLU A 67 6.66 -11.45 -1.37
C GLU A 67 7.75 -10.38 -1.55
N THR A 68 7.38 -9.14 -1.28
CA THR A 68 8.25 -7.96 -1.31
C THR A 68 8.48 -7.38 0.08
N ARG A 69 7.88 -7.97 1.12
CA ARG A 69 8.08 -7.55 2.51
C ARG A 69 9.56 -7.54 2.86
N SER A 70 10.05 -6.46 3.46
CA SER A 70 11.43 -6.42 3.95
C SER A 70 11.63 -7.46 5.06
N PRO A 71 12.56 -8.41 4.92
CA PRO A 71 12.82 -9.41 5.96
C PRO A 71 13.44 -8.79 7.21
N ARG A 72 14.05 -7.60 7.11
CA ARG A 72 14.74 -6.93 8.21
C ARG A 72 13.82 -6.03 9.04
N PHE A 73 12.82 -5.41 8.43
CA PHE A 73 11.97 -4.41 9.09
C PHE A 73 10.47 -4.75 9.05
N GLY A 74 10.00 -5.55 8.10
CA GLY A 74 8.60 -6.00 8.03
C GLY A 74 7.64 -5.13 7.22
N GLY A 75 8.09 -4.00 6.66
CA GLY A 75 7.27 -3.14 5.78
C GLY A 75 7.29 -3.56 4.30
N SER A 76 6.43 -2.92 3.50
CA SER A 76 6.39 -3.07 2.04
C SER A 76 7.75 -2.67 1.43
N GLY A 77 8.39 -3.58 0.69
CA GLY A 77 9.69 -3.33 0.05
C GLY A 77 9.60 -2.81 -1.37
N PHE A 78 8.42 -2.83 -1.99
CA PHE A 78 8.21 -2.31 -3.34
C PHE A 78 7.01 -1.38 -3.42
N ARG A 79 7.16 -0.26 -4.13
CA ARG A 79 6.11 0.73 -4.30
C ARG A 79 5.88 1.04 -5.79
N PRO A 80 4.91 0.37 -6.42
CA PRO A 80 4.51 0.77 -7.76
C PRO A 80 3.81 2.12 -7.72
N SER A 81 3.77 2.79 -8.88
CA SER A 81 2.85 3.91 -9.07
C SER A 81 1.41 3.44 -8.90
N VAL A 82 0.56 4.24 -8.27
CA VAL A 82 -0.87 3.95 -8.09
C VAL A 82 -1.57 3.65 -9.42
N ASP A 83 -1.20 4.36 -10.49
CA ASP A 83 -1.80 4.15 -11.82
C ASP A 83 -1.40 2.81 -12.45
N ALA A 84 -0.30 2.19 -12.00
CA ALA A 84 0.13 0.87 -12.45
C ALA A 84 -0.58 -0.28 -11.71
N ILE A 85 -1.32 0.02 -10.64
CA ILE A 85 -2.03 -0.97 -9.84
C ILE A 85 -3.39 -1.25 -10.47
N GLN A 86 -3.62 -2.52 -10.81
CA GLN A 86 -4.92 -3.00 -11.27
C GLN A 86 -5.83 -3.37 -10.10
N GLU A 87 -5.28 -4.04 -9.09
CA GLU A 87 -6.03 -4.52 -7.93
C GLU A 87 -5.20 -4.43 -6.66
N PHE A 88 -5.85 -4.04 -5.57
CA PHE A 88 -5.29 -4.08 -4.22
C PHE A 88 -6.16 -4.97 -3.34
N ASN A 89 -5.58 -6.05 -2.80
CA ASN A 89 -6.31 -7.02 -2.01
C ASN A 89 -5.72 -7.15 -0.61
N VAL A 90 -6.58 -7.07 0.41
CA VAL A 90 -6.23 -7.32 1.82
C VAL A 90 -6.93 -8.57 2.31
N GLN A 91 -6.18 -9.63 2.60
CA GLN A 91 -6.69 -10.89 3.12
C GLN A 91 -6.31 -11.06 4.59
N ARG A 92 -7.28 -11.43 5.43
CA ARG A 92 -7.13 -11.56 6.88
C ARG A 92 -7.54 -12.95 7.32
N ASN A 93 -6.76 -13.60 8.19
CA ASN A 93 -7.10 -14.84 8.91
C ASN A 93 -7.52 -16.08 8.07
N ALA A 94 -7.60 -15.99 6.74
CA ALA A 94 -8.08 -17.07 5.87
C ALA A 94 -7.44 -16.97 4.47
N PHE A 95 -6.12 -17.13 4.40
CA PHE A 95 -5.38 -17.33 3.15
C PHE A 95 -4.62 -18.66 3.19
N THR A 96 -4.34 -19.20 2.01
CA THR A 96 -3.59 -20.44 1.84
C THR A 96 -2.13 -20.25 2.22
N ALA A 97 -1.44 -21.34 2.61
CA ALA A 97 -0.06 -21.29 3.11
C ALA A 97 0.98 -20.80 2.07
N ASP A 98 0.58 -20.62 0.81
CA ASP A 98 1.39 -20.08 -0.28
C ASP A 98 1.45 -18.53 -0.29
N GLN A 99 0.56 -17.84 0.43
CA GLN A 99 0.41 -16.37 0.31
C GLN A 99 1.26 -15.55 1.30
N GLY A 100 2.10 -16.19 2.12
CA GLY A 100 3.08 -15.50 2.97
C GLY A 100 3.17 -16.02 4.40
N TRP A 101 4.05 -15.40 5.18
CA TRP A 101 4.36 -15.80 6.56
C TRP A 101 3.54 -15.09 7.63
N GLY A 102 2.96 -13.93 7.30
CA GLY A 102 2.15 -13.14 8.23
C GLY A 102 0.79 -13.77 8.57
N THR A 103 0.03 -13.13 9.45
CA THR A 103 -1.41 -13.44 9.72
C THR A 103 -2.35 -12.57 8.88
N THR A 104 -1.78 -11.61 8.14
CA THR A 104 -2.46 -10.80 7.12
C THR A 104 -1.60 -10.72 5.87
N VAL A 105 -2.25 -10.75 4.71
CA VAL A 105 -1.60 -10.64 3.41
C VAL A 105 -2.17 -9.44 2.67
N VAL A 106 -1.30 -8.57 2.19
CA VAL A 106 -1.61 -7.49 1.27
C VAL A 106 -1.03 -7.86 -0.08
N ASN A 107 -1.86 -8.08 -1.08
CA ASN A 107 -1.42 -8.36 -2.44
C ASN A 107 -1.76 -7.19 -3.37
N VAL A 108 -0.76 -6.74 -4.11
CA VAL A 108 -0.89 -5.69 -5.12
C VAL A 108 -0.70 -6.33 -6.48
N LEU A 109 -1.72 -6.27 -7.33
CA LEU A 109 -1.62 -6.73 -8.70
C LEU A 109 -1.38 -5.55 -9.63
N LEU A 110 -0.38 -5.67 -10.49
CA LEU A 110 -0.09 -4.69 -11.52
C LEU A 110 -0.98 -4.90 -12.74
N LYS A 111 -1.20 -3.81 -13.49
CA LYS A 111 -1.86 -3.87 -14.80
C LYS A 111 -1.07 -4.79 -15.73
N SER A 112 -1.76 -5.75 -16.32
CA SER A 112 -1.17 -6.60 -17.36
C SER A 112 -1.16 -5.91 -18.72
N GLY A 113 -0.13 -6.21 -19.51
CA GLY A 113 -0.03 -5.69 -20.88
C GLY A 113 -1.10 -6.31 -21.79
N THR A 114 -1.64 -5.51 -22.69
CA THR A 114 -2.56 -5.94 -23.75
C THR A 114 -1.89 -5.98 -25.12
N ASN A 115 -2.52 -6.65 -26.10
CA ASN A 115 -2.06 -6.70 -27.49
C ASN A 115 -2.27 -5.39 -28.27
N SER A 116 -2.89 -4.38 -27.65
CA SER A 116 -3.08 -3.05 -28.25
C SER A 116 -2.12 -2.06 -27.60
N LEU A 117 -1.71 -1.03 -28.32
CA LEU A 117 -0.86 0.02 -27.74
C LEU A 117 -1.68 0.83 -26.71
N HIS A 118 -1.18 0.92 -25.49
CA HIS A 118 -1.75 1.70 -24.39
C HIS A 118 -0.63 2.21 -23.50
N GLY A 119 -0.90 3.28 -22.75
CA GLY A 119 0.03 3.88 -21.80
C GLY A 119 -0.61 5.07 -21.11
N ASP A 120 -0.17 5.32 -19.88
CA ASP A 120 -0.68 6.38 -19.03
C ASP A 120 0.41 7.44 -18.79
N ALA A 121 0.03 8.72 -18.84
CA ALA A 121 0.88 9.84 -18.47
C ALA A 121 0.21 10.63 -17.36
N PHE A 122 0.97 11.00 -16.34
CA PHE A 122 0.43 11.69 -15.17
C PHE A 122 1.37 12.80 -14.69
N TYR A 123 0.80 13.86 -14.14
CA TYR A 123 1.53 14.98 -13.56
C TYR A 123 0.87 15.39 -12.24
N PHE A 124 1.69 15.49 -11.19
CA PHE A 124 1.24 15.90 -9.86
C PHE A 124 2.19 16.95 -9.31
N ILE A 125 1.61 18.06 -8.86
CA ILE A 125 2.34 19.15 -8.22
C ILE A 125 1.77 19.34 -6.82
N ARG A 126 2.67 19.39 -5.83
CA ARG A 126 2.35 19.72 -4.45
C ARG A 126 3.45 20.60 -3.90
N ASN A 127 3.11 21.84 -3.58
CA ASN A 127 4.04 22.82 -3.05
C ASN A 127 3.28 23.97 -2.40
N ASP A 128 3.99 24.76 -1.59
CA ASP A 128 3.42 25.89 -0.86
C ASP A 128 2.81 26.98 -1.77
N ALA A 129 3.13 26.99 -3.07
CA ALA A 129 2.58 27.95 -4.04
C ALA A 129 1.20 27.54 -4.57
N VAL A 130 0.86 26.24 -4.56
CA VAL A 130 -0.44 25.72 -5.01
C VAL A 130 -1.26 25.10 -3.88
N ASP A 131 -0.64 24.75 -2.76
CA ASP A 131 -1.29 24.19 -1.59
C ASP A 131 -2.05 25.31 -0.82
N ALA A 132 -3.29 25.04 -0.44
CA ALA A 132 -4.06 25.95 0.41
C ALA A 132 -3.34 26.10 1.76
N ARG A 133 -3.22 27.35 2.23
CA ARG A 133 -2.62 27.62 3.55
C ARG A 133 -3.49 26.99 4.63
N ASN A 134 -2.83 26.39 5.61
CA ASN A 134 -3.51 25.83 6.76
C ASN A 134 -4.24 26.97 7.50
N PHE A 135 -5.51 26.76 7.86
CA PHE A 135 -6.33 27.76 8.56
C PHE A 135 -5.99 27.87 10.07
N PHE A 136 -5.06 27.04 10.55
CA PHE A 136 -4.70 26.86 11.94
C PHE A 136 -3.20 27.05 12.15
#